data_AF-A0A271KKE4-F1
#
_entry.id   AF-A0A271KKE4-F1
#
_cell.length_a   1.000
_cell.length_b   1.000
_cell.length_c   1.000
_cell.angle_alpha   90.00
_cell.angle_beta   90.00
_cell.angle_gamma   90.00
#
_symmetry.space_group_name_H-M   'P 1'
#
loop_
_entity.id
_entity.type
_entity.pdbx_description
1 polymer ?
#
loop_
_entity_poly.entity_id
_entity_poly.type
_entity_poly.pdbx_seq_one_letter_code
_entity_poly.pdbx_strand_id
1 'polypeptide(L)'
;MSATVKTKALAAFVQQCLDPLPDAVLIDTHHNKLMRQARRLPWCKADAVTSLTRAETDYWHAKSIHAMYVLEDEDRSSAYSDKRMASVDRNRQAVADQIRVPALALLAVQWKREAAKDRYLPIVADEVAKLVAADEAFLAAHPITKQPRRKTWLERPLLNPA
;
A
#
# COMPACT_ATOMS: atom_id res chain seq x y z
N MET A 1 42.29 5.14 -44.77
CA MET A 1 42.49 6.03 -43.60
C MET A 1 42.30 5.20 -42.34
N SER A 2 43.38 4.93 -41.61
CA SER A 2 43.33 4.13 -40.36
C SER A 2 42.94 5.05 -39.21
N ALA A 3 41.78 4.81 -38.59
CA ALA A 3 41.37 5.54 -37.40
C ALA A 3 42.29 5.13 -36.24
N THR A 4 43.12 6.05 -35.77
CA THR A 4 43.98 5.85 -34.61
C THR A 4 43.10 5.67 -33.37
N VAL A 5 42.96 4.42 -32.92
CA VAL A 5 42.22 4.09 -31.70
C VAL A 5 42.97 4.67 -30.52
N LYS A 6 42.32 5.57 -29.77
CA LYS A 6 42.87 6.15 -28.55
C LYS A 6 42.89 5.09 -27.45
N THR A 7 43.98 4.33 -27.37
CA THR A 7 44.20 3.21 -26.44
C THR A 7 43.93 3.56 -24.98
N LYS A 8 44.26 4.77 -24.53
CA LYS A 8 43.92 5.24 -23.18
C LYS A 8 42.40 5.38 -22.95
N ALA A 9 41.66 5.87 -23.94
CA ALA A 9 40.21 6.02 -23.84
C ALA A 9 39.52 4.64 -23.88
N LEU A 10 40.05 3.71 -24.68
CA LEU A 10 39.58 2.33 -24.71
C LEU A 10 39.84 1.62 -23.38
N ALA A 11 41.03 1.76 -22.80
CA ALA A 11 41.36 1.17 -21.51
C ALA A 11 40.49 1.73 -20.38
N ALA A 12 40.23 3.04 -20.36
CA ALA A 12 39.34 3.66 -19.40
C ALA A 12 37.89 3.17 -19.55
N PHE A 13 37.42 2.99 -20.78
CA PHE A 13 36.09 2.43 -21.05
C PHE A 13 35.98 0.96 -20.61
N VAL A 14 36.96 0.13 -20.95
CA VAL A 14 37.00 -1.28 -20.53
C VAL A 14 37.04 -1.38 -19.00
N GLN A 15 37.84 -0.55 -18.34
CA GLN A 15 37.87 -0.49 -16.88
C GLN A 15 36.50 -0.11 -16.30
N GLN A 16 35.84 0.89 -16.87
CA GLN A 16 34.50 1.33 -16.45
C GLN A 16 33.42 0.28 -16.70
N CYS A 17 33.58 -0.61 -17.69
CA CYS A 17 32.70 -1.76 -17.91
C CYS A 17 32.96 -2.92 -16.94
N LEU A 18 34.16 -3.00 -16.37
CA LEU A 18 34.57 -4.03 -15.42
C LEU A 18 34.39 -3.60 -13.97
N ASP A 19 34.28 -2.30 -13.70
CA ASP A 19 33.95 -1.78 -12.37
C ASP A 19 32.57 -2.31 -11.94
N PRO A 20 32.43 -2.81 -10.69
CA PRO A 20 31.16 -3.30 -10.21
C PRO A 20 30.12 -2.18 -10.28
N LEU A 21 28.99 -2.48 -10.93
CA LEU A 21 27.86 -1.57 -11.00
C LEU A 21 27.48 -1.15 -9.58
N PRO A 22 27.32 0.15 -9.30
CA PRO A 22 26.91 0.59 -7.97
C PRO A 22 25.55 -0.03 -7.63
N ASP A 23 25.37 -0.52 -6.40
CA ASP A 23 24.14 -1.21 -5.94
C ASP A 23 22.82 -0.48 -6.31
N ALA A 24 22.88 0.86 -6.35
CA ALA A 24 21.75 1.72 -6.73
C ALA A 24 21.31 1.61 -8.22
N VAL A 25 22.12 1.00 -9.09
CA VAL A 25 21.84 0.84 -10.53
C VAL A 25 21.03 -0.43 -10.83
N LEU A 26 21.09 -1.43 -9.94
CA LEU A 26 20.40 -2.73 -10.06
C LEU A 26 18.96 -2.74 -9.52
N ILE A 27 18.36 -1.57 -9.26
CA ILE A 27 16.94 -1.52 -8.91
C ILE A 27 16.13 -1.65 -10.20
N ASP A 28 15.67 -2.86 -10.49
CA ASP A 28 14.67 -3.10 -11.53
C ASP A 28 13.30 -2.58 -11.07
N THR A 29 13.12 -1.27 -11.24
CA THR A 29 11.86 -0.59 -10.94
C THR A 29 10.68 -1.14 -11.73
N HIS A 30 10.91 -1.78 -12.88
CA HIS A 30 9.86 -2.40 -13.69
C HIS A 30 9.40 -3.70 -13.05
N HIS A 31 10.33 -4.58 -12.67
CA HIS A 31 10.03 -5.78 -11.90
C HIS A 31 9.30 -5.44 -10.59
N ASN A 32 9.78 -4.44 -9.83
CA ASN A 32 9.14 -4.00 -8.60
C ASN A 32 7.72 -3.48 -8.83
N LYS A 33 7.47 -2.79 -9.95
CA LYS A 33 6.13 -2.35 -10.34
C LYS A 33 5.20 -3.53 -10.59
N LEU A 34 5.68 -4.58 -11.29
CA LEU A 34 4.90 -5.79 -11.53
C LEU A 34 4.57 -6.53 -10.23
N MET A 35 5.54 -6.65 -9.31
CA MET A 35 5.33 -7.27 -7.99
C MET A 35 4.29 -6.53 -7.16
N ARG A 36 4.31 -5.19 -7.17
CA ARG A 36 3.25 -4.38 -6.52
C ARG A 36 1.90 -4.52 -7.24
N GLN A 37 1.90 -4.57 -8.57
CA GLN A 37 0.68 -4.68 -9.38
C GLN A 37 -0.02 -6.04 -9.17
N ALA A 38 0.72 -7.10 -8.90
CA ALA A 38 0.16 -8.41 -8.54
C ALA A 38 -0.75 -8.35 -7.30
N ARG A 39 -0.48 -7.42 -6.36
CA ARG A 39 -1.31 -7.20 -5.16
C ARG A 39 -2.60 -6.41 -5.43
N ARG A 40 -2.70 -5.75 -6.59
CA ARG A 40 -3.81 -4.83 -6.90
C ARG A 40 -5.16 -5.55 -6.92
N LEU A 41 -5.25 -6.67 -7.65
CA LEU A 41 -6.54 -7.34 -7.85
C LEU A 41 -7.10 -7.92 -6.54
N PRO A 42 -6.33 -8.64 -5.71
CA PRO A 42 -6.80 -9.07 -4.39
C PRO A 42 -7.26 -7.90 -3.52
N TRP A 43 -6.50 -6.80 -3.49
CA TRP A 43 -6.84 -5.60 -2.73
C TRP A 43 -8.18 -5.01 -3.18
N CYS A 44 -8.34 -4.77 -4.49
CA CYS A 44 -9.57 -4.20 -5.04
C CYS A 44 -10.79 -5.10 -4.80
N LYS A 45 -10.63 -6.42 -4.81
CA LYS A 45 -11.72 -7.35 -4.48
C LYS A 45 -12.17 -7.19 -3.03
N ALA A 46 -11.23 -7.17 -2.09
CA ALA A 46 -11.56 -6.97 -0.68
C ALA A 46 -12.17 -5.59 -0.43
N ASP A 47 -11.62 -4.55 -1.06
CA ASP A 47 -12.13 -3.18 -0.99
C ASP A 47 -13.58 -3.06 -1.49
N ALA A 48 -13.91 -3.75 -2.58
CA ALA A 48 -15.27 -3.80 -3.10
C ALA A 48 -16.25 -4.46 -2.10
N VAL A 49 -15.84 -5.54 -1.44
CA VAL A 49 -16.67 -6.22 -0.42
C VAL A 49 -16.89 -5.32 0.80
N THR A 50 -15.83 -4.67 1.30
CA THR A 50 -15.92 -3.71 2.40
C THR A 50 -16.82 -2.53 2.05
N SER A 51 -16.70 -2.00 0.82
CA SER A 51 -17.53 -0.90 0.34
C SER A 51 -19.00 -1.28 0.24
N LEU A 52 -19.30 -2.48 -0.27
CA LEU A 52 -20.66 -3.01 -0.35
C LEU A 52 -21.31 -3.13 1.03
N THR A 53 -20.62 -3.78 1.98
CA THR A 53 -21.17 -4.00 3.34
C THR A 53 -21.37 -2.70 4.12
N ARG A 54 -20.53 -1.69 3.86
CA ARG A 54 -20.72 -0.34 4.39
C ARG A 54 -22.00 0.29 3.82
N ALA A 55 -22.17 0.25 2.50
CA ALA A 55 -23.36 0.78 1.84
C ALA A 55 -24.65 0.07 2.28
N GLU A 56 -24.62 -1.24 2.51
CA GLU A 56 -25.75 -2.00 3.08
C GLU A 56 -26.13 -1.48 4.48
N THR A 57 -25.14 -1.21 5.32
CA THR A 57 -25.35 -0.67 6.67
C THR A 57 -26.06 0.69 6.61
N ASP A 58 -25.59 1.58 5.74
CA ASP A 58 -26.17 2.91 5.55
C ASP A 58 -27.59 2.82 4.98
N TYR A 59 -27.81 1.90 4.03
CA TYR A 59 -29.12 1.63 3.45
C TYR A 59 -30.15 1.18 4.50
N TRP A 60 -29.80 0.18 5.31
CA TRP A 60 -30.72 -0.31 6.35
C TRP A 60 -30.98 0.74 7.43
N HIS A 61 -29.98 1.55 7.76
CA HIS A 61 -30.17 2.69 8.66
C HIS A 61 -31.20 3.68 8.10
N ALA A 62 -31.05 4.11 6.85
CA ALA A 62 -32.00 5.01 6.20
C ALA A 62 -33.42 4.43 6.14
N LYS A 63 -33.54 3.13 5.83
CA LYS A 63 -34.83 2.42 5.83
C LYS A 63 -35.47 2.37 7.22
N SER A 64 -34.69 2.14 8.28
CA SER A 64 -35.20 2.14 9.66
C SER A 64 -35.73 3.51 10.10
N ILE A 65 -35.00 4.59 9.77
CA ILE A 65 -35.41 5.97 10.06
C ILE A 65 -36.69 6.32 9.30
N HIS A 66 -36.75 6.01 8.01
CA HIS A 66 -37.94 6.27 7.20
C HIS A 66 -39.16 5.49 7.72
N ALA A 67 -38.99 4.21 8.08
CA ALA A 67 -40.09 3.43 8.65
C ALA A 67 -40.60 4.03 9.96
N MET A 68 -39.69 4.43 10.85
CA MET A 68 -40.02 4.99 12.17
C MET A 68 -40.72 6.35 12.09
N TYR A 69 -40.16 7.30 11.31
CA TYR A 69 -40.57 8.70 11.39
C TYR A 69 -41.46 9.17 10.24
N VAL A 70 -41.48 8.46 9.11
CA VAL A 70 -42.31 8.84 7.95
C VAL A 70 -43.53 7.94 7.83
N LEU A 71 -43.33 6.63 8.01
CA LEU A 71 -44.41 5.66 7.90
C LEU A 71 -45.06 5.32 9.25
N GLU A 72 -44.42 5.72 10.36
CA GLU A 72 -44.84 5.37 11.73
C GLU A 72 -45.04 3.85 11.92
N ASP A 73 -44.20 3.07 11.23
CA ASP A 73 -44.23 1.60 11.16
C ASP A 73 -43.07 1.05 12.00
N GLU A 74 -43.33 0.90 13.30
CA GLU A 74 -42.33 0.48 14.29
C GLU A 74 -41.84 -0.96 14.03
N ASP A 75 -42.73 -1.87 13.65
CA ASP A 75 -42.39 -3.26 13.33
C ASP A 75 -41.38 -3.34 12.18
N ARG A 76 -41.62 -2.60 11.08
CA ARG A 76 -40.65 -2.54 9.98
C ARG A 76 -39.37 -1.83 10.37
N SER A 77 -39.45 -0.77 11.18
CA SER A 77 -38.26 -0.09 11.67
C SER A 77 -37.36 -1.05 12.45
N SER A 78 -37.94 -1.82 13.37
CA SER A 78 -37.23 -2.86 14.13
C SER A 78 -36.61 -3.90 13.21
N ALA A 79 -37.38 -4.43 12.24
CA ALA A 79 -36.86 -5.41 11.28
C ALA A 79 -35.71 -4.87 10.41
N TYR A 80 -35.73 -3.57 10.06
CA TYR A 80 -34.62 -2.94 9.34
C TYR A 80 -33.41 -2.68 10.26
N SER A 81 -33.64 -2.37 11.54
CA SER A 81 -32.59 -2.24 12.54
C SER A 81 -31.85 -3.57 12.74
N ASP A 82 -32.57 -4.69 12.82
CA ASP A 82 -31.97 -6.02 12.91
C ASP A 82 -31.09 -6.35 11.70
N LYS A 83 -31.59 -6.03 10.50
CA LYS A 83 -30.81 -6.18 9.25
C LYS A 83 -29.57 -5.29 9.25
N ARG A 84 -29.68 -4.06 9.76
CA ARG A 84 -28.53 -3.16 9.93
C ARG A 84 -27.49 -3.78 10.85
N MET A 85 -27.90 -4.34 11.99
CA MET A 85 -26.96 -4.99 12.92
C MET A 85 -26.22 -6.16 12.26
N ALA A 86 -26.93 -7.01 11.50
CA ALA A 86 -26.29 -8.07 10.72
C ALA A 86 -25.31 -7.54 9.65
N SER A 87 -25.63 -6.41 8.99
CA SER A 87 -24.73 -5.77 8.02
C SER A 87 -23.50 -5.14 8.71
N VAL A 88 -23.62 -4.61 9.92
CA VAL A 88 -22.49 -4.09 10.71
C VAL A 88 -21.49 -5.21 11.01
N ASP A 89 -21.96 -6.37 11.47
CA ASP A 89 -21.07 -7.49 11.77
C ASP A 89 -20.40 -8.05 10.52
N ARG A 90 -21.15 -8.11 9.40
CA ARG A 90 -20.57 -8.45 8.09
C ARG A 90 -19.52 -7.43 7.65
N ASN A 91 -19.75 -6.14 7.89
CA ASN A 91 -18.79 -5.09 7.55
C ASN A 91 -17.51 -5.22 8.39
N ARG A 92 -17.62 -5.46 9.69
CA ARG A 92 -16.47 -5.69 10.57
C ARG A 92 -15.63 -6.88 10.10
N GLN A 93 -16.29 -7.97 9.71
CA GLN A 93 -15.60 -9.13 9.14
C GLN A 93 -14.91 -8.78 7.82
N ALA A 94 -15.58 -8.07 6.90
CA ALA A 94 -15.00 -7.65 5.63
C ALA A 94 -13.78 -6.73 5.82
N VAL A 95 -13.84 -5.80 6.77
CA VAL A 95 -12.69 -4.94 7.13
C VAL A 95 -11.53 -5.76 7.65
N ALA A 96 -11.77 -6.71 8.57
CA ALA A 96 -10.74 -7.60 9.07
C ALA A 96 -10.09 -8.43 7.94
N ASP A 97 -10.90 -8.94 7.02
CA ASP A 97 -10.41 -9.71 5.88
C ASP A 97 -9.61 -8.84 4.90
N GLN A 98 -10.01 -7.58 4.66
CA GLN A 98 -9.24 -6.63 3.87
C GLN A 98 -7.91 -6.26 4.54
N ILE A 99 -7.86 -6.14 5.87
CA ILE A 99 -6.60 -5.94 6.61
C ILE A 99 -5.62 -7.10 6.39
N ARG A 100 -6.11 -8.33 6.24
CA ARG A 100 -5.29 -9.51 5.94
C ARG A 100 -4.74 -9.51 4.50
N VAL A 101 -5.38 -8.82 3.56
CA VAL A 101 -4.90 -8.76 2.17
C VAL A 101 -3.62 -7.92 2.07
N PRO A 102 -2.55 -8.41 1.41
CA PRO A 102 -1.30 -7.66 1.26
C PRO A 102 -1.49 -6.27 0.64
N ALA A 103 -0.92 -5.24 1.26
CA ALA A 103 -1.06 -3.86 0.80
C ALA A 103 -0.29 -3.63 -0.51
N LEU A 104 -0.90 -2.89 -1.45
CA LEU A 104 -0.28 -2.56 -2.74
C LEU A 104 0.66 -1.33 -2.68
N ALA A 105 0.44 -0.45 -1.69
CA ALA A 105 1.09 0.85 -1.57
C ALA A 105 1.02 1.39 -0.14
N LEU A 106 1.76 2.46 0.16
CA LEU A 106 1.78 3.10 1.48
C LEU A 106 0.40 3.61 1.92
N LEU A 107 -0.42 4.09 0.99
CA LEU A 107 -1.81 4.50 1.29
C LEU A 107 -2.65 3.33 1.81
N ALA A 108 -2.46 2.13 1.27
CA ALA A 108 -3.14 0.93 1.75
C ALA A 108 -2.66 0.53 3.16
N VAL A 109 -1.37 0.71 3.46
CA VAL A 109 -0.82 0.52 4.82
C VAL A 109 -1.41 1.53 5.80
N GLN A 110 -1.49 2.81 5.42
CA GLN A 110 -2.14 3.84 6.23
C GLN A 110 -3.62 3.51 6.48
N TRP A 111 -4.33 3.09 5.44
CA TRP A 111 -5.72 2.64 5.58
C TRP A 111 -5.84 1.49 6.59
N LYS A 112 -4.97 0.48 6.56
CA LYS A 112 -4.98 -0.62 7.55
C LYS A 112 -4.82 -0.12 8.98
N ARG A 113 -3.90 0.83 9.20
CA ARG A 113 -3.68 1.43 10.52
C ARG A 113 -4.89 2.19 11.03
N GLU A 114 -5.54 2.94 10.14
CA GLU A 114 -6.75 3.69 10.48
C GLU A 114 -7.93 2.75 10.74
N ALA A 115 -8.14 1.75 9.88
CA ALA A 115 -9.19 0.74 10.05
C ALA A 115 -9.03 -0.03 11.37
N ALA A 116 -7.80 -0.39 11.74
CA ALA A 116 -7.50 -1.12 12.97
C ALA A 116 -7.75 -0.33 14.28
N LYS A 117 -8.09 0.96 14.20
CA LYS A 117 -8.54 1.73 15.38
C LYS A 117 -9.93 1.29 15.85
N ASP A 118 -10.72 0.63 15.00
CA ASP A 118 -12.00 0.07 15.40
C ASP A 118 -11.79 -1.14 16.34
N ARG A 119 -12.27 -0.98 17.58
CA ARG A 119 -12.16 -1.98 18.66
C ARG A 119 -13.02 -3.23 18.41
N TYR A 120 -14.03 -3.14 17.54
CA TYR A 120 -14.99 -4.22 17.31
C TYR A 120 -14.61 -5.13 16.15
N LEU A 121 -13.42 -4.96 15.56
CA LEU A 121 -12.97 -5.83 14.49
C LEU A 121 -12.61 -7.23 15.03
N PRO A 122 -12.97 -8.30 14.30
CA PRO A 122 -12.59 -9.67 14.63
C PRO A 122 -11.14 -9.97 14.20
N ILE A 123 -10.20 -9.16 14.66
CA ILE A 123 -8.77 -9.30 14.41
C ILE A 123 -7.98 -8.77 15.61
N VAL A 124 -6.96 -9.51 16.03
CA VAL A 124 -6.14 -9.14 17.19
C VAL A 124 -5.14 -8.05 16.79
N ALA A 125 -4.91 -7.07 17.66
CA ALA A 125 -3.99 -5.95 17.38
C ALA A 125 -2.56 -6.42 16.99
N ASP A 126 -2.08 -7.49 17.62
CA ASP A 126 -0.77 -8.09 17.30
C ASP A 126 -0.71 -8.68 15.89
N GLU A 127 -1.83 -9.25 15.41
CA GLU A 127 -1.95 -9.75 14.03
C GLU A 127 -1.85 -8.59 13.04
N VAL A 128 -2.57 -7.49 13.31
CA VAL A 128 -2.51 -6.28 12.49
C VAL A 128 -1.09 -5.73 12.43
N ALA A 129 -0.41 -5.62 13.57
CA ALA A 129 0.96 -5.11 13.63
C ALA A 129 1.93 -5.94 12.78
N LYS A 130 1.82 -7.28 12.82
CA LYS A 130 2.62 -8.19 11.98
C LYS A 130 2.33 -7.99 10.49
N LEU A 131 1.06 -7.87 10.11
CA LEU A 131 0.65 -7.66 8.72
C LEU A 131 1.16 -6.32 8.18
N VAL A 132 1.03 -5.25 8.97
CA VAL A 132 1.54 -3.92 8.63
C VAL A 132 3.06 -3.94 8.45
N ALA A 133 3.79 -4.55 9.40
CA ALA A 133 5.25 -4.66 9.30
C ALA A 133 5.70 -5.46 8.06
N ALA A 134 5.00 -6.56 7.74
CA ALA A 134 5.27 -7.36 6.54
C ALA A 134 5.04 -6.57 5.25
N ASP A 135 3.97 -5.77 5.20
CA ASP A 135 3.68 -4.90 4.05
C ASP A 135 4.70 -3.78 3.89
N GLU A 136 5.12 -3.15 5.00
CA GLU A 136 6.18 -2.13 4.97
C GLU A 136 7.51 -2.70 4.51
N ALA A 137 7.90 -3.87 5.03
CA ALA A 137 9.10 -4.57 4.59
C ALA A 137 9.07 -4.91 3.09
N PHE A 138 7.93 -5.39 2.59
CA PHE A 138 7.75 -5.64 1.17
C PHE A 138 7.89 -4.36 0.33
N LEU A 139 7.25 -3.27 0.75
CA LEU A 139 7.29 -2.01 0.02
C LEU A 139 8.70 -1.40 0.03
N ALA A 140 9.44 -1.55 1.11
CA ALA A 140 10.85 -1.15 1.22
C ALA A 140 11.76 -1.98 0.30
N ALA A 141 11.52 -3.29 0.21
CA ALA A 141 12.28 -4.20 -0.67
C ALA A 141 11.99 -3.97 -2.16
N HIS A 142 10.81 -3.45 -2.51
CA HIS A 142 10.39 -3.26 -3.91
C HIS A 142 10.14 -1.78 -4.24
N PRO A 143 11.15 -0.90 -4.22
CA PRO A 143 10.98 0.51 -4.57
C PRO A 143 10.63 0.68 -6.05
N ILE A 144 9.62 1.51 -6.34
CA ILE A 144 9.18 1.84 -7.71
C ILE A 144 9.73 3.17 -8.22
N THR A 145 10.31 3.98 -7.34
CA THR A 145 11.04 5.21 -7.67
C THR A 145 12.50 5.00 -7.34
N LYS A 146 13.39 5.46 -8.23
CA LYS A 146 14.81 5.55 -7.89
C LYS A 146 14.92 6.51 -6.72
N GLN A 147 15.50 6.08 -5.60
CA GLN A 147 15.80 7.02 -4.53
C GLN A 147 16.66 8.14 -5.13
N PRO A 148 16.38 9.42 -4.80
CA PRO A 148 17.26 10.49 -5.21
C PRO A 148 18.66 10.15 -4.67
N ARG A 149 19.67 10.08 -5.56
CA ARG A 149 21.06 10.00 -5.13
C ARG A 149 21.27 11.09 -4.09
N ARG A 150 21.49 10.72 -2.82
CA ARG A 150 22.00 11.68 -1.83
C ARG A 150 23.27 12.25 -2.46
N LYS A 151 23.24 13.51 -2.89
CA LYS A 151 24.47 14.20 -3.30
C LYS A 151 25.27 14.37 -2.02
N THR A 152 26.23 13.48 -1.80
CA THR A 152 27.26 13.62 -0.77
C THR A 152 28.10 14.83 -1.15
N TRP A 153 27.67 16.03 -0.73
CA TRP A 153 28.45 17.27 -0.85
C TRP A 153 29.46 17.41 0.31
N LEU A 154 30.08 16.30 0.71
CA LEU A 154 31.10 16.28 1.75
C LEU A 154 32.31 15.54 1.19
N GLU A 155 33.02 16.21 0.29
CA GLU A 155 34.43 16.00 -0.03
C GLU A 155 34.82 17.06 -1.07
N ARG A 156 34.74 18.34 -0.68
CA ARG A 156 35.61 19.35 -1.27
C ARG A 156 36.86 19.36 -0.39
N PRO A 157 38.05 18.95 -0.88
CA PRO A 157 39.28 19.27 -0.20
C PRO A 157 39.36 20.80 -0.15
N LEU A 158 39.56 21.34 1.05
CA LEU A 158 39.92 22.75 1.22
C LEU A 158 41.19 23.00 0.43
N LEU A 159 41.06 23.62 -0.74
CA LEU A 159 42.15 24.26 -1.45
C LEU A 159 42.59 25.44 -0.58
N ASN A 160 43.58 25.21 0.28
CA ASN A 160 44.49 26.26 0.70
C ASN A 160 45.43 26.54 -0.47
N PRO A 161 45.56 27.81 -0.87
CA PRO A 161 46.89 28.30 -1.11
C PRO A 161 47.13 29.70 -0.54
N ALA A 162 48.33 29.81 0.07
CA ALA A 162 49.13 30.99 0.40
C ALA A 162 48.63 31.93 1.51
#